data_AF-A0A4Q5LPL5-F1
#
_entry.id   AF-A0A4Q5LPL5-F1
#
_cell.length_a   1.000
_cell.length_b   1.000
_cell.length_c   1.000
_cell.angle_alpha   90.00
_cell.angle_beta   90.00
_cell.angle_gamma   90.00
#
_symmetry.space_group_name_H-M   'P 1'
#
loop_
_entity.id
_entity.type
_entity.pdbx_description
1 polymer ?
#
loop_
_entity_poly.entity_id
_entity_poly.type
_entity_poly.pdbx_seq_one_letter_code
_entity_poly.pdbx_strand_id
1 'polypeptide(L)'
;METSFLQELYTRFKQPWSQSAFISYFILLVLLAGGFGVIISITECYHGNWDKPEIISKSMATYFVAVIGSSIVDLNLSYNIKNVPSWQINSTGAVLISALLFYLSYNLNGWLSILPAFFGVLLAISIWVLANADNERLNDSAFFQKMRGKEEGHGNNWG
;
A
#
# COMPACT_ATOMS: atom_id res chain seq x y z
N MET A 1 27.96 8.92 -2.62
CA MET A 1 27.74 7.48 -2.82
C MET A 1 26.40 7.31 -3.50
N GLU A 2 26.37 6.67 -4.67
CA GLU A 2 25.11 6.23 -5.26
C GLU A 2 24.43 5.28 -4.28
N THR A 3 23.22 5.63 -3.83
CA THR A 3 22.43 4.75 -2.97
C THR A 3 22.00 3.55 -3.78
N SER A 4 22.40 2.35 -3.36
CA SER A 4 21.98 1.12 -4.03
C SER A 4 20.45 0.96 -4.00
N PHE A 5 19.89 0.26 -4.99
CA PHE A 5 18.45 0.00 -5.06
C PHE A 5 17.90 -0.66 -3.79
N LEU A 6 18.62 -1.62 -3.21
CA LEU A 6 18.21 -2.29 -1.98
C LEU A 6 18.19 -1.33 -0.77
N GLN A 7 19.16 -0.42 -0.70
CA GLN A 7 19.19 0.60 0.34
C GLN A 7 18.03 1.58 0.17
N GLU A 8 17.74 2.01 -1.06
CA GLU A 8 16.58 2.86 -1.36
C GLU A 8 15.27 2.19 -0.96
N LEU A 9 15.09 0.91 -1.31
CA LEU A 9 13.90 0.12 -0.98
C LEU A 9 13.73 -0.01 0.54
N TYR A 10 14.81 -0.34 1.26
CA TYR A 10 14.78 -0.44 2.72
C TYR A 10 14.42 0.90 3.38
N THR A 11 15.03 2.00 2.94
CA THR A 11 14.75 3.34 3.47
C THR A 11 13.30 3.73 3.23
N ARG A 12 12.80 3.61 1.98
CA ARG A 12 11.41 3.91 1.62
C ARG A 12 10.42 3.05 2.39
N PHE A 13 10.75 1.78 2.65
CA PHE A 13 9.87 0.91 3.40
C PHE A 13 9.80 1.27 4.88
N LYS A 14 10.93 1.64 5.51
CA LYS A 14 11.03 1.85 6.96
C LYS A 14 10.61 3.24 7.42
N GLN A 15 11.00 4.27 6.67
CA GLN A 15 10.82 5.67 7.07
C GLN A 15 9.37 6.07 7.41
N PRO A 16 8.33 5.63 6.68
CA PRO A 16 6.97 6.14 6.89
C PRO A 16 6.36 5.71 8.23
N TRP A 17 6.81 4.58 8.78
CA TRP A 17 6.32 4.02 10.04
C TRP A 17 6.70 4.83 11.28
N SER A 18 7.52 5.88 11.16
CA SER A 18 7.75 6.80 12.27
C SER A 18 6.71 7.93 12.35
N GLN A 19 5.82 8.06 11.36
CA GLN A 19 4.83 9.13 11.27
C GLN A 19 3.46 8.63 11.71
N SER A 20 2.81 9.32 12.64
CA SER A 20 1.49 8.96 13.17
C SER A 20 0.40 9.11 12.11
N ALA A 21 0.46 10.18 11.29
CA ALA A 21 -0.46 10.36 10.17
C ALA A 21 -0.41 9.19 9.17
N PHE A 22 0.80 8.69 8.87
CA PHE A 22 0.96 7.53 7.98
C PHE A 22 0.31 6.28 8.57
N ILE A 23 0.61 5.96 9.84
CA ILE A 23 0.07 4.76 10.51
C ILE A 23 -1.46 4.82 10.60
N SER A 24 -2.02 5.96 11.01
CA SER A 24 -3.47 6.12 11.15
C SER A 24 -4.18 6.04 9.80
N TYR A 25 -3.64 6.68 8.76
CA TYR A 25 -4.16 6.56 7.39
C TYR A 25 -4.12 5.11 6.90
N PHE A 26 -2.99 4.43 7.09
CA PHE A 26 -2.82 3.03 6.70
C PHE A 26 -3.85 2.11 7.37
N ILE A 27 -4.02 2.21 8.69
CA ILE A 27 -4.97 1.35 9.41
C ILE A 27 -6.41 1.67 9.01
N LEU A 28 -6.81 2.94 9.06
CA LEU A 28 -8.22 3.31 8.90
C LEU A 28 -8.69 3.26 7.44
N LEU A 29 -7.89 3.76 6.51
CA LEU A 29 -8.33 3.91 5.12
C LEU A 29 -7.88 2.74 4.25
N VAL A 30 -6.64 2.27 4.41
CA VAL A 30 -6.14 1.17 3.57
C VAL A 30 -6.68 -0.16 4.08
N LEU A 31 -6.49 -0.48 5.35
CA LEU A 31 -6.89 -1.79 5.88
C LEU A 31 -8.39 -1.89 6.18
N LEU A 32 -8.97 -0.93 6.92
CA LEU A 32 -10.38 -1.03 7.33
C LEU A 32 -11.34 -0.61 6.20
N ALA A 33 -11.20 0.60 5.67
CA ALA A 33 -12.11 1.06 4.61
C ALA A 33 -11.87 0.31 3.28
N GLY A 34 -10.62 0.19 2.84
CA GLY A 34 -10.26 -0.55 1.63
C GLY A 34 -10.54 -2.05 1.74
N GLY A 35 -10.24 -2.66 2.88
CA GLY A 35 -10.46 -4.08 3.16
C GLY A 35 -11.89 -4.44 3.57
N PHE A 36 -12.82 -3.49 3.60
CA PHE A 36 -14.17 -3.71 4.12
C PHE A 36 -14.92 -4.86 3.43
N GLY A 37 -14.76 -4.99 2.11
CA GLY A 37 -15.35 -6.10 1.34
C GLY A 37 -14.82 -7.47 1.78
N VAL A 38 -13.55 -7.57 2.17
CA VAL A 38 -12.95 -8.80 2.72
C VAL A 38 -13.57 -9.11 4.09
N ILE A 39 -13.73 -8.11 4.94
CA ILE A 39 -14.35 -8.26 6.26
C ILE A 39 -15.77 -8.81 6.11
N ILE A 40 -16.57 -8.25 5.21
CA ILE A 40 -17.92 -8.74 4.92
C ILE A 40 -17.87 -10.20 4.48
N SER A 41 -17.02 -10.56 3.51
CA SER A 41 -16.92 -11.93 3.03
C SER A 41 -16.50 -12.92 4.13
N ILE A 42 -15.65 -12.51 5.08
CA ILE A 42 -15.31 -13.33 6.25
C ILE A 42 -16.55 -13.53 7.13
N THR A 43 -17.32 -12.47 7.40
CA THR A 43 -18.55 -12.59 8.20
C THR A 43 -19.61 -13.44 7.52
N GLU A 44 -19.78 -13.36 6.21
CA GLU A 44 -20.70 -14.20 5.44
C GLU A 44 -20.27 -15.69 5.47
N CYS A 45 -18.96 -15.94 5.41
CA CYS A 45 -18.40 -17.27 5.53
C CYS A 45 -18.69 -17.86 6.91
N TYR A 46 -18.50 -17.07 7.97
CA TYR A 46 -18.76 -17.47 9.35
C TYR A 46 -20.24 -17.79 9.62
N HIS A 47 -21.18 -17.05 9.03
CA HIS A 47 -22.62 -17.19 9.30
C HIS A 47 -23.35 -18.24 8.42
N GLY A 48 -22.64 -19.07 7.65
CA GLY A 48 -23.29 -20.17 6.92
C GLY A 48 -22.64 -20.59 5.60
N ASN A 49 -21.52 -19.98 5.20
CA ASN A 49 -20.81 -20.33 3.97
C ASN A 49 -19.37 -20.82 4.23
N TRP A 50 -19.10 -21.42 5.41
CA TRP A 50 -17.75 -21.83 5.80
C TRP A 50 -17.10 -22.82 4.82
N ASP A 51 -17.93 -23.57 4.09
CA ASP A 51 -17.51 -24.52 3.07
C ASP A 51 -17.10 -23.84 1.74
N LYS A 52 -17.18 -22.50 1.64
CA LYS A 52 -16.86 -21.70 0.44
C LYS A 52 -15.82 -20.61 0.70
N PRO A 53 -14.60 -20.96 1.14
CA PRO A 53 -13.53 -20.00 1.41
C PRO A 53 -13.07 -19.21 0.17
N GLU A 54 -13.45 -19.64 -1.05
CA GLU A 54 -13.14 -18.94 -2.30
C GLU A 54 -13.79 -17.56 -2.37
N ILE A 55 -14.90 -17.34 -1.63
CA ILE A 55 -15.53 -16.02 -1.53
C ILE A 55 -14.57 -15.04 -0.86
N ILE A 56 -13.93 -15.45 0.24
CA ILE A 56 -12.92 -14.64 0.93
C ILE A 56 -11.72 -14.42 0.00
N SER A 57 -11.24 -15.47 -0.65
CA SER A 57 -10.09 -15.37 -1.57
C SER A 57 -10.35 -14.37 -2.71
N LYS A 58 -11.52 -14.41 -3.35
CA LYS A 58 -11.88 -13.49 -4.44
C LYS A 58 -12.02 -12.05 -3.97
N SER A 59 -12.55 -11.83 -2.77
CA SER A 59 -12.63 -10.50 -2.16
C SER A 59 -11.24 -9.95 -1.82
N MET A 60 -10.37 -10.77 -1.23
CA MET A 60 -8.96 -10.41 -1.01
C MET A 60 -8.24 -10.11 -2.32
N ALA A 61 -8.54 -10.89 -3.36
CA ALA A 61 -7.97 -10.71 -4.69
C ALA A 61 -8.34 -9.38 -5.33
N THR A 62 -9.63 -9.03 -5.26
CA THR A 62 -10.13 -7.74 -5.72
C THR A 62 -9.50 -6.58 -4.96
N TYR A 63 -9.41 -6.70 -3.63
CA TYR A 63 -8.77 -5.70 -2.77
C TYR A 63 -7.29 -5.48 -3.14
N PHE A 64 -6.50 -6.56 -3.22
CA PHE A 64 -5.07 -6.38 -3.48
C PHE A 64 -4.78 -5.81 -4.87
N VAL A 65 -5.56 -6.18 -5.90
CA VAL A 65 -5.39 -5.63 -7.25
C VAL A 65 -5.69 -4.14 -7.28
N ALA A 66 -6.75 -3.71 -6.58
CA ALA A 66 -7.09 -2.29 -6.49
C ALA A 66 -5.95 -1.48 -5.84
N VAL A 67 -5.41 -1.97 -4.73
CA VAL A 67 -4.29 -1.33 -4.01
C VAL A 67 -3.02 -1.32 -4.86
N ILE A 68 -2.66 -2.44 -5.51
CA ILE A 68 -1.49 -2.51 -6.39
C ILE A 68 -1.63 -1.55 -7.57
N GLY A 69 -2.79 -1.54 -8.22
CA GLY A 69 -3.04 -0.71 -9.40
C GLY A 69 -2.78 0.77 -9.14
N SER A 70 -3.39 1.33 -8.10
CA SER A 70 -3.16 2.74 -7.73
C SER A 70 -1.71 2.99 -7.29
N SER A 71 -1.16 2.10 -6.45
CA SER A 71 0.18 2.29 -5.89
C SER A 71 1.28 2.21 -6.94
N ILE A 72 1.13 1.36 -7.96
CA ILE A 72 2.09 1.25 -9.07
C ILE A 72 2.07 2.51 -9.93
N VAL A 73 0.89 3.09 -10.18
CA VAL A 73 0.79 4.37 -10.91
C VAL A 73 1.51 5.47 -10.13
N ASP A 74 1.21 5.61 -8.84
CA ASP A 74 1.85 6.63 -7.98
C ASP A 74 3.37 6.44 -7.91
N LEU A 75 3.83 5.19 -7.76
CA LEU A 75 5.25 4.87 -7.69
C LEU A 75 5.96 5.24 -9.00
N ASN A 76 5.42 4.86 -10.16
CA ASN A 76 6.07 5.15 -11.45
C ASN A 76 6.05 6.64 -11.83
N LEU A 77 5.11 7.41 -11.28
CA LEU A 77 5.03 8.86 -11.49
C LEU A 77 5.81 9.65 -10.43
N SER A 78 6.43 8.99 -9.46
CA SER A 78 7.17 9.65 -8.38
C SER A 78 8.50 10.24 -8.85
N TYR A 79 8.69 11.54 -8.62
CA TYR A 79 9.93 12.26 -8.95
C TYR A 79 11.08 12.01 -7.96
N ASN A 80 10.80 11.39 -6.81
CA ASN A 80 11.78 11.19 -5.74
C ASN A 80 12.57 9.86 -5.86
N ILE A 81 12.33 9.11 -6.93
CA ILE A 81 12.99 7.83 -7.17
C ILE A 81 14.38 8.06 -7.75
N LYS A 82 15.40 7.46 -7.10
CA LYS A 82 16.80 7.59 -7.55
C LYS A 82 17.16 6.53 -8.57
N ASN A 83 16.79 5.27 -8.31
CA ASN A 83 17.10 4.13 -9.18
C ASN A 83 15.97 3.81 -10.17
N VAL A 84 15.59 4.77 -11.02
CA VAL A 84 14.39 4.68 -11.90
C VAL A 84 14.32 3.38 -12.73
N PRO A 85 15.39 2.93 -13.43
CA PRO A 85 15.30 1.71 -14.25
C PRO A 85 15.02 0.45 -13.42
N SER A 86 15.67 0.32 -12.25
CA SER A 86 15.46 -0.80 -11.34
C SER A 86 14.03 -0.81 -10.80
N TRP A 87 13.46 0.36 -10.52
CA TRP A 87 12.06 0.48 -10.09
C TRP A 87 11.07 0.07 -11.16
N GLN A 88 11.27 0.46 -12.41
CA GLN A 88 10.40 0.06 -13.52
C GLN A 88 10.39 -1.45 -13.73
N ILE A 89 11.57 -2.10 -13.64
CA ILE A 89 11.69 -3.57 -13.74
C ILE A 89 10.95 -4.24 -12.57
N ASN A 90 11.18 -3.77 -11.34
CA ASN A 90 10.51 -4.33 -10.16
C ASN A 90 9.00 -4.10 -10.17
N SER A 91 8.55 -2.93 -10.64
CA SER A 91 7.14 -2.60 -10.79
C SER A 91 6.45 -3.49 -11.82
N THR A 92 7.09 -3.71 -12.97
CA THR A 92 6.60 -4.64 -13.99
C THR A 92 6.54 -6.07 -13.44
N GLY A 93 7.58 -6.51 -12.73
CA GLY A 93 7.60 -7.81 -12.05
C GLY A 93 6.47 -7.96 -11.03
N ALA A 94 6.20 -6.91 -10.25
CA ALA A 94 5.10 -6.88 -9.30
C ALA A 94 3.73 -6.99 -9.98
N VAL A 95 3.51 -6.34 -11.13
CA VAL A 95 2.28 -6.51 -11.92
C VAL A 95 2.12 -7.96 -12.38
N LEU A 96 3.18 -8.56 -12.91
CA LEU A 96 3.13 -9.95 -13.42
C LEU A 96 2.86 -10.95 -12.29
N ILE A 97 3.54 -10.79 -11.13
CA ILE A 97 3.30 -11.61 -9.94
C ILE A 97 1.87 -11.40 -9.43
N SER A 98 1.39 -10.16 -9.38
CA SER A 98 0.02 -9.82 -8.98
C SER A 98 -1.02 -10.49 -9.89
N ALA A 99 -0.83 -10.46 -11.20
CA ALA A 99 -1.71 -11.11 -12.16
C ALA A 99 -1.74 -12.64 -11.97
N LEU A 100 -0.58 -13.26 -11.73
CA LEU A 100 -0.50 -14.70 -11.43
C LEU A 100 -1.23 -15.03 -10.12
N LEU A 101 -0.99 -14.27 -9.05
CA LEU A 101 -1.66 -14.47 -7.76
C LEU A 101 -3.17 -14.30 -7.89
N PHE A 102 -3.62 -13.29 -8.65
CA PHE A 102 -5.03 -13.04 -8.91
C PHE A 102 -5.67 -14.22 -9.64
N TYR A 103 -5.02 -14.70 -10.70
CA TYR A 103 -5.47 -15.88 -11.44
C TYR A 103 -5.60 -17.10 -10.51
N LEU A 104 -4.59 -17.37 -9.67
CA LEU A 104 -4.62 -18.50 -8.74
C LEU A 104 -5.71 -18.35 -7.66
N SER A 105 -5.93 -17.14 -7.13
CA SER A 105 -7.01 -16.85 -6.18
C SER A 105 -8.40 -17.17 -6.72
N TYR A 106 -8.63 -16.98 -8.03
CA TYR A 106 -9.92 -17.25 -8.66
C TYR A 106 -10.12 -18.70 -9.10
N ASN A 107 -9.04 -19.43 -9.39
CA ASN A 107 -9.10 -20.75 -10.03
C ASN A 107 -8.76 -21.92 -9.08
N LEU A 108 -8.12 -21.66 -7.94
CA LEU A 108 -7.96 -22.67 -6.90
C LEU A 108 -9.26 -22.84 -6.11
N ASN A 109 -9.51 -24.06 -5.65
CA ASN A 109 -10.68 -24.40 -4.84
C ASN A 109 -10.30 -24.62 -3.37
N GLY A 110 -11.29 -24.46 -2.50
CA GLY A 110 -11.17 -24.61 -1.07
C GLY A 110 -10.19 -23.61 -0.45
N TRP A 111 -9.68 -23.98 0.71
CA TRP A 111 -8.79 -23.15 1.52
C TRP A 111 -7.44 -22.86 0.85
N LEU A 112 -7.03 -23.67 -0.15
CA LEU A 112 -5.82 -23.41 -0.93
C LEU A 112 -5.92 -22.12 -1.75
N SER A 113 -7.12 -21.68 -2.12
CA SER A 113 -7.34 -20.40 -2.81
C SER A 113 -6.95 -19.18 -1.98
N ILE A 114 -6.93 -19.30 -0.64
CA ILE A 114 -6.60 -18.18 0.26
C ILE A 114 -5.10 -17.86 0.19
N LEU A 115 -4.24 -18.86 -0.02
CA LEU A 115 -2.78 -18.67 -0.04
C LEU A 115 -2.32 -17.62 -1.08
N PRO A 116 -2.65 -17.73 -2.38
CA PRO A 116 -2.25 -16.72 -3.35
C PRO A 116 -2.89 -15.35 -3.04
N ALA A 117 -4.12 -15.32 -2.52
CA ALA A 117 -4.78 -14.08 -2.16
C ALA A 117 -4.07 -13.36 -1.00
N PHE A 118 -3.65 -14.13 0.01
CA PHE A 118 -2.89 -13.63 1.15
C PHE A 118 -1.53 -13.06 0.72
N PHE A 119 -0.78 -13.79 -0.11
CA PHE A 119 0.47 -13.26 -0.66
C PHE A 119 0.26 -12.03 -1.54
N GLY A 120 -0.85 -11.97 -2.27
CA GLY A 120 -1.25 -10.80 -3.05
C GLY A 120 -1.49 -9.58 -2.17
N VAL A 121 -2.19 -9.75 -1.03
CA VAL A 121 -2.40 -8.68 -0.04
C VAL A 121 -1.09 -8.20 0.57
N LEU A 122 -0.18 -9.11 0.95
CA LEU A 122 1.14 -8.75 1.48
C LEU A 122 1.96 -7.94 0.47
N LEU A 123 1.96 -8.38 -0.79
CA LEU A 123 2.61 -7.66 -1.88
C LEU A 123 1.99 -6.27 -2.07
N ALA A 124 0.66 -6.17 -2.07
CA ALA A 124 -0.07 -4.93 -2.23
C ALA A 124 0.24 -3.91 -1.14
N ILE A 125 0.20 -4.33 0.12
CA ILE A 125 0.58 -3.49 1.26
C ILE A 125 2.02 -3.03 1.12
N SER A 126 2.93 -3.92 0.72
CA SER A 126 4.34 -3.57 0.57
C SER A 126 4.55 -2.50 -0.49
N ILE A 127 3.91 -2.64 -1.66
CA ILE A 127 4.00 -1.66 -2.74
C ILE A 127 3.32 -0.35 -2.35
N TRP A 128 2.19 -0.40 -1.65
CA TRP A 128 1.49 0.79 -1.17
C TRP A 128 2.37 1.62 -0.22
N VAL A 129 3.08 0.96 0.70
CA VAL A 129 4.03 1.61 1.62
C VAL A 129 5.15 2.29 0.83
N LEU A 130 5.72 1.60 -0.17
CA LEU A 130 6.79 2.14 -1.01
C LEU A 130 6.33 3.35 -1.84
N ALA A 131 5.11 3.30 -2.38
CA ALA A 131 4.52 4.37 -3.17
C ALA A 131 4.22 5.62 -2.32
N ASN A 132 3.83 5.43 -1.06
CA ASN A 132 3.48 6.52 -0.15
C ASN A 132 4.62 6.95 0.77
N ALA A 133 5.83 6.44 0.56
CA ALA A 133 6.94 6.68 1.46
C ALA A 133 7.35 8.16 1.58
N ASP A 134 7.24 8.89 0.48
CA ASP A 134 7.59 10.32 0.40
C ASP A 134 6.35 11.22 0.41
N ASN A 135 5.18 10.72 0.80
CA ASN A 135 3.95 11.49 0.77
C ASN A 135 3.97 12.55 1.88
N GLU A 136 4.24 13.80 1.52
CA GLU A 136 4.32 14.93 2.47
C GLU A 136 3.04 15.13 3.29
N ARG A 137 1.87 14.74 2.74
CA ARG A 137 0.58 14.86 3.46
C ARG A 137 0.46 13.84 4.60
N LEU A 138 1.22 12.76 4.54
CA LEU A 138 1.29 11.73 5.57
C LEU A 138 2.51 11.91 6.49
N ASN A 139 3.23 13.01 6.34
CA ASN A 139 4.42 13.34 7.11
C ASN A 139 4.10 14.44 8.13
N ASP A 140 4.06 14.06 9.41
CA ASP A 140 3.76 14.97 10.51
C ASP A 140 4.77 16.12 10.57
N SER A 141 6.06 15.82 10.33
CA SER A 141 7.13 16.82 10.40
C SER A 141 6.98 17.90 9.32
N ALA A 142 6.55 17.53 8.11
CA ALA A 142 6.29 18.48 7.03
C ALA A 142 5.11 19.40 7.34
N PHE A 143 4.06 18.86 7.97
CA PHE A 143 2.91 19.65 8.43
C PHE A 143 3.32 20.67 9.50
N PHE A 144 4.03 20.24 10.55
CA PHE A 144 4.46 21.14 11.62
C PHE A 144 5.44 22.21 11.14
N GLN A 145 6.36 21.87 10.23
CA GLN A 145 7.27 22.84 9.63
C GLN A 145 6.52 23.90 8.82
N LYS A 146 5.51 23.49 8.05
CA LYS A 146 4.66 24.41 7.28
C LYS A 146 3.84 25.36 8.17
N MET A 147 3.37 24.89 9.32
CA MET A 147 2.64 25.73 10.28
C MET A 147 3.56 26.73 10.97
N ARG A 148 4.74 26.30 11.45
CA ARG A 148 5.73 27.21 12.06
C ARG A 148 6.19 28.32 11.11
N GLY A 149 6.48 27.98 9.84
CA GLY A 149 6.89 28.98 8.85
C GLY A 149 5.80 30.01 8.52
N LYS A 150 4.51 29.66 8.68
CA LYS A 150 3.40 30.61 8.54
C LYS A 150 3.26 31.55 9.73
N GLU A 151 3.55 31.09 10.94
CA GLU A 151 3.52 31.92 12.15
C GLU A 151 4.61 33.00 12.11
N GLU A 152 5.84 32.64 11.69
CA GLU A 152 6.94 33.58 11.51
C GLU A 152 6.65 34.64 10.43
N GLY A 153 6.00 34.24 9.33
CA GLY A 153 5.61 35.14 8.25
C GLY A 153 4.46 36.10 8.62
N HIS A 154 3.57 35.70 9.52
CA HIS A 154 2.53 36.59 10.03
C HIS A 154 3.11 37.56 11.06
N GLY A 155 3.94 37.12 12.01
CA GLY A 155 4.54 38.00 13.03
C GLY A 155 5.32 39.20 12.47
N ASN A 156 6.00 39.03 11.34
CA ASN A 156 6.75 40.11 10.67
C ASN A 156 5.87 41.16 9.95
N ASN A 157 4.56 40.91 9.78
CA ASN A 157 3.63 41.84 9.13
C ASN A 157 2.78 42.65 10.12
N TRP A 158 3.02 42.53 11.42
CA TRP A 158 2.37 43.34 12.48
C TRP A 158 3.32 44.36 13.14
N GLY A 159 4.52 44.55 12.59
CA GLY A 159 5.52 45.53 13.02
C GLY A 159 5.56 46.76 12.14
#